data_AF-A0A7S3SPK7-F1
#
_entry.id   AF-A0A7S3SPK7-F1
#
_cell.length_a   1.000
_cell.length_b   1.000
_cell.length_c   1.000
_cell.angle_alpha   90.00
_cell.angle_beta   90.00
_cell.angle_gamma   90.00
#
_symmetry.space_group_name_H-M   'P 1'
#
loop_
_entity.id
_entity.type
_entity.pdbx_description
1 polymer ?
#
loop_
_entity_poly.entity_id
_entity_poly.type
_entity_poly.pdbx_seq_one_letter_code
_entity_poly.pdbx_strand_id
1 'polypeptide(L)'
;KAGFVSCAEAHDLWNQEIYAFQDVLASCEAAVGDMIRFGVHVNPRGQPQVSLPVFKVVDGMPVNVPEGTVWINAEDLRLEDPAHLPRLKEEIEARSMKQNARRMDKGKGKGKDF
;
A
#
# COMPACT_ATOMS: atom_id res chain seq x y z
N LYS A 1 -16.50 -5.21 0.76
CA LYS A 1 -16.65 -3.83 0.23
C LYS A 1 -15.28 -3.17 0.25
N ALA A 2 -14.86 -2.52 -0.83
CA ALA A 2 -13.59 -1.78 -0.89
C ALA A 2 -13.76 -0.35 -0.35
N GLY A 3 -12.65 0.36 -0.12
CA GLY A 3 -12.65 1.74 0.33
C GLY A 3 -11.49 2.56 -0.25
N PHE A 4 -11.44 3.84 0.10
CA PHE A 4 -10.35 4.74 -0.21
C PHE A 4 -9.72 5.25 1.08
N VAL A 5 -8.41 5.46 1.05
CA VAL A 5 -7.63 6.01 2.16
C VAL A 5 -7.14 7.38 1.75
N SER A 6 -7.52 8.38 2.54
CA SER A 6 -6.99 9.74 2.42
C SER A 6 -5.59 9.79 3.01
N CYS A 7 -4.59 10.14 2.19
CA CYS A 7 -3.20 10.32 2.59
C CYS A 7 -2.58 11.42 1.73
N ALA A 8 -2.13 12.50 2.38
CA ALA A 8 -1.63 13.69 1.69
C ALA A 8 -0.35 13.39 0.89
N GLU A 9 0.56 12.61 1.45
CA GLU A 9 1.81 12.21 0.81
C GLU A 9 1.53 11.37 -0.44
N ALA A 10 0.60 10.43 -0.35
CA ALA A 10 0.20 9.64 -1.50
C ALA A 10 -0.49 10.48 -2.58
N HIS A 11 -1.31 11.45 -2.18
CA HIS A 11 -1.92 12.39 -3.11
C HIS A 11 -0.85 13.25 -3.81
N ASP A 12 0.16 13.75 -3.10
CA ASP A 12 1.27 14.50 -3.70
C ASP A 12 2.06 13.65 -4.71
N LEU A 13 2.22 12.35 -4.43
CA LEU A 13 2.99 11.43 -5.27
C LEU A 13 2.24 10.93 -6.50
N TRP A 14 0.96 10.58 -6.38
CA TRP A 14 0.19 9.92 -7.44
C TRP A 14 -1.04 10.71 -7.92
N ASN A 15 -1.30 11.88 -7.33
CA ASN A 15 -2.46 12.75 -7.60
C ASN A 15 -3.82 12.02 -7.52
N GLN A 16 -3.90 11.04 -6.62
CA GLN A 16 -5.02 10.12 -6.46
C GLN A 16 -5.12 9.62 -5.01
N GLU A 17 -6.32 9.24 -4.57
CA GLU A 17 -6.52 8.51 -3.32
C GLU A 17 -6.02 7.06 -3.43
N ILE A 18 -5.67 6.46 -2.28
CA ILE A 18 -5.20 5.07 -2.25
C ILE A 18 -6.40 4.13 -2.16
N TYR A 19 -6.53 3.25 -3.16
CA TYR A 19 -7.59 2.23 -3.15
C TYR A 19 -7.24 1.08 -2.18
N ALA A 20 -8.17 0.75 -1.28
CA ALA A 20 -8.03 -0.35 -0.34
C ALA A 20 -8.99 -1.49 -0.67
N PHE A 21 -8.45 -2.65 -1.04
CA PHE A 21 -9.27 -3.83 -1.30
C PHE A 21 -9.86 -4.38 0.01
N GLN A 22 -11.07 -4.92 -0.07
CA GLN A 22 -11.84 -5.36 1.09
C GLN A 22 -11.09 -6.36 1.98
N ASP A 23 -10.34 -7.30 1.39
CA ASP A 23 -9.65 -8.36 2.14
C ASP A 23 -8.43 -7.80 2.86
N VAL A 24 -7.82 -6.73 2.31
CA VAL A 24 -6.73 -6.01 2.97
C VAL A 24 -7.27 -5.28 4.20
N LEU A 25 -8.39 -4.56 4.07
CA LEU A 25 -9.03 -3.89 5.22
C LEU A 25 -9.50 -4.89 6.29
N ALA A 26 -10.06 -6.02 5.86
CA ALA A 26 -10.49 -7.08 6.77
C ALA A 26 -9.33 -7.69 7.57
N SER A 27 -8.12 -7.74 7.01
CA SER A 27 -6.94 -8.31 7.68
C SER A 27 -6.50 -7.55 8.94
N CYS A 28 -6.92 -6.28 9.09
CA CYS A 28 -6.67 -5.46 10.28
C CYS A 28 -7.96 -4.92 10.92
N GLU A 29 -9.12 -5.45 10.53
CA GLU A 29 -10.44 -5.03 11.05
C GLU A 29 -10.71 -3.52 10.92
N ALA A 30 -10.21 -2.91 9.84
CA ALA A 30 -10.39 -1.48 9.59
C ALA A 30 -11.79 -1.17 9.03
N ALA A 31 -12.40 -0.11 9.55
CA ALA A 31 -13.66 0.47 9.11
C ALA A 31 -13.49 1.95 8.72
N VAL A 32 -14.53 2.54 8.14
CA VAL A 32 -14.53 3.97 7.81
C VAL A 32 -14.33 4.79 9.09
N GLY A 33 -13.37 5.71 9.05
CA GLY A 33 -12.99 6.55 10.20
C GLY A 33 -11.77 6.02 10.96
N ASP A 34 -11.36 4.78 10.74
CA ASP A 34 -10.12 4.25 11.33
C ASP A 34 -8.87 4.80 10.62
N MET A 35 -7.82 5.01 11.41
CA MET A 35 -6.49 5.25 10.90
C MET A 35 -5.76 3.92 10.70
N ILE A 36 -4.94 3.83 9.64
CA ILE A 36 -4.16 2.65 9.33
C ILE A 36 -2.73 3.02 8.91
N ARG A 37 -1.79 2.11 9.12
CA ARG A 37 -0.46 2.12 8.49
C ARG A 37 -0.38 1.02 7.45
N PHE A 38 0.17 1.33 6.29
CA PHE A 38 0.15 0.42 5.14
C PHE A 38 1.34 0.63 4.22
N GLY A 39 1.69 -0.40 3.46
CA GLY A 39 2.53 -0.26 2.28
C GLY A 39 1.71 0.12 1.05
N VAL A 40 2.34 0.73 0.05
CA VAL A 40 1.71 1.04 -1.25
C VAL A 40 2.18 0.09 -2.34
N HIS A 41 1.24 -0.40 -3.15
CA HIS A 41 1.51 -1.12 -4.38
C HIS A 41 0.82 -0.42 -5.56
N VAL A 42 1.49 -0.31 -6.71
CA VAL A 42 0.91 0.29 -7.91
C VAL A 42 0.45 -0.79 -8.87
N ASN A 43 -0.83 -0.76 -9.25
CA ASN A 43 -1.38 -1.76 -10.16
C ASN A 43 -0.88 -1.55 -11.61
N PRO A 44 -1.16 -2.48 -12.56
CA PRO A 44 -0.71 -2.35 -13.95
C PRO A 44 -1.22 -1.11 -14.69
N ARG A 45 -2.22 -0.40 -14.15
CA ARG A 45 -2.77 0.85 -14.70
C ARG A 45 -2.13 2.10 -14.08
N GLY A 46 -1.12 1.94 -13.23
CA GLY A 46 -0.47 3.06 -12.56
C GLY A 46 -1.26 3.61 -11.36
N GLN A 47 -2.26 2.88 -10.86
CA GLN A 47 -3.09 3.35 -9.75
C GLN A 47 -2.58 2.77 -8.41
N PRO A 48 -2.39 3.59 -7.38
CA PRO A 48 -1.85 3.14 -6.11
C PRO A 48 -2.92 2.46 -5.25
N GLN A 49 -2.50 1.43 -4.52
CA GLN A 49 -3.37 0.57 -3.72
C GLN A 49 -2.70 0.22 -2.39
N VAL A 50 -3.52 0.04 -1.35
CA VAL A 50 -3.06 -0.50 -0.07
C VAL A 50 -2.53 -1.92 -0.30
N SER A 51 -1.34 -2.18 0.20
CA SER A 51 -0.70 -3.49 0.16
C SER A 51 -0.44 -4.01 1.56
N LEU A 52 -0.40 -5.34 1.69
CA LEU A 52 0.03 -5.98 2.92
C LEU A 52 1.55 -5.79 3.14
N PRO A 53 2.00 -5.63 4.40
CA PRO A 53 1.19 -5.62 5.61
C PRO A 53 0.41 -4.30 5.81
N VAL A 54 -0.75 -4.39 6.49
CA VAL A 54 -1.54 -3.25 6.95
C VAL A 54 -1.85 -3.42 8.44
N PHE A 55 -1.80 -2.32 9.18
CA PHE A 55 -2.05 -2.29 10.63
C PHE A 55 -3.04 -1.19 10.96
N LYS A 56 -4.01 -1.48 11.83
CA LYS A 56 -4.89 -0.46 12.39
C LYS A 56 -4.11 0.38 13.40
N VAL A 57 -4.43 1.66 13.50
CA VAL A 57 -3.83 2.60 14.46
C VAL A 57 -4.84 2.90 15.55
N VAL A 58 -4.43 2.72 16.80
CA VAL A 58 -5.20 3.04 18.01
C VAL A 58 -4.34 3.93 18.89
N ASP A 59 -4.88 5.07 19.32
CA ASP A 59 -4.17 6.07 20.13
C ASP A 59 -2.80 6.48 19.56
N GLY A 60 -2.73 6.62 18.23
CA GLY A 60 -1.53 7.02 17.50
C GLY A 60 -0.50 5.90 17.27
N MET A 61 -0.72 4.70 17.79
CA MET A 61 0.19 3.56 17.65
C MET A 61 -0.43 2.45 16.79
N PRO A 62 0.33 1.81 15.88
CA PRO A 62 -0.16 0.65 15.15
C PRO A 62 -0.31 -0.55 16.11
N VAL A 63 -1.42 -1.28 15.99
CA VAL A 63 -1.72 -2.47 16.80
C VAL A 63 -1.52 -3.75 16.00
N ASN A 64 -1.35 -4.87 16.71
CA ASN A 64 -1.14 -6.21 16.14
C ASN A 64 0.08 -6.27 15.19
N VAL A 65 1.10 -5.47 15.47
CA VAL A 65 2.30 -5.47 14.65
C VAL A 65 3.24 -6.59 15.08
N PRO A 66 3.68 -7.47 14.17
CA PRO A 66 4.62 -8.52 14.50
C PRO A 66 5.92 -7.95 15.07
N GLU A 67 6.47 -8.63 16.07
CA GLU A 67 7.76 -8.27 16.67
C GLU A 67 8.85 -8.17 15.59
N GLY A 68 9.68 -7.12 15.69
CA GLY A 68 10.76 -6.87 14.74
C GLY A 68 10.32 -6.23 13.41
N THR A 69 9.02 -5.94 13.22
CA THR A 69 8.59 -5.15 12.05
C THR A 69 9.12 -3.73 12.20
N VAL A 70 9.84 -3.26 11.18
CA VAL A 70 10.29 -1.88 11.10
C VAL A 70 9.33 -1.10 10.23
N TRP A 71 8.92 0.08 10.69
CA TRP A 71 8.10 1.01 9.94
C TRP A 71 8.66 2.42 10.10
N ILE A 72 8.44 3.25 9.09
CA ILE A 72 8.79 4.66 9.11
C ILE A 72 7.58 5.43 8.61
N ASN A 73 7.24 6.54 9.26
CA ASN A 73 6.16 7.37 8.76
C ASN A 73 6.64 8.14 7.51
N ALA A 74 5.77 8.25 6.52
CA ALA A 74 6.07 9.01 5.31
C ALA A 74 6.31 10.50 5.62
N GLU A 75 5.61 11.05 6.61
CA GLU A 75 5.82 12.41 7.13
C GLU A 75 7.23 12.59 7.71
N ASP A 76 7.72 11.64 8.51
CA ASP A 76 9.07 11.70 9.09
C ASP A 76 10.13 11.67 7.99
N LEU A 77 9.99 10.77 7.01
CA LEU A 77 10.90 10.69 5.85
C LEU A 77 10.91 11.99 5.03
N ARG A 78 9.74 12.63 4.87
CA ARG A 78 9.61 13.90 4.14
C ARG A 78 10.29 15.05 4.86
N LEU A 79 10.21 15.08 6.20
CA LEU A 79 10.87 16.11 7.01
C LEU A 79 12.39 15.97 6.98
N GLU A 80 12.90 14.73 6.96
CA GLU A 80 14.34 14.45 6.89
C GLU A 80 14.95 14.77 5.52
N ASP A 81 14.30 14.34 4.42
CA ASP A 81 14.71 14.64 3.05
C ASP A 81 13.46 14.79 2.17
N PRO A 82 13.11 16.02 1.72
CA PRO A 82 11.96 16.24 0.83
C PRO A 82 12.03 15.43 -0.48
N ALA A 83 13.22 15.03 -0.94
CA ALA A 83 13.42 14.20 -2.11
C ALA A 83 13.25 12.69 -1.84
N HIS A 84 13.08 12.28 -0.58
CA HIS A 84 12.91 10.88 -0.20
C HIS A 84 11.62 10.30 -0.79
N LEU A 85 10.49 11.01 -0.65
CA LEU A 85 9.19 10.54 -1.13
C LEU A 85 9.16 10.33 -2.66
N PRO A 86 9.68 11.25 -3.50
CA PRO A 86 9.85 10.99 -4.94
C PRO A 86 10.68 9.74 -5.26
N ARG A 87 11.82 9.54 -4.59
CA ARG A 87 12.65 8.34 -4.79
C ARG A 87 11.90 7.07 -4.40
N LEU A 88 11.21 7.10 -3.26
CA LEU A 88 10.40 5.99 -2.78
C LEU A 88 9.27 5.64 -3.76
N LYS A 89 8.63 6.65 -4.36
CA LYS A 89 7.62 6.43 -5.42
C LYS A 89 8.22 5.65 -6.60
N GLU A 90 9.36 6.08 -7.12
CA GLU A 90 10.03 5.41 -8.24
C GLU A 90 10.35 3.94 -7.90
N GLU A 91 10.84 3.68 -6.69
CA GLU A 91 11.13 2.34 -6.21
C GLU A 91 9.87 1.46 -6.10
N ILE A 92 8.78 2.01 -5.56
CA ILE A 92 7.48 1.33 -5.43
C ILE A 92 6.95 0.97 -6.83
N GLU A 93 7.01 1.89 -7.78
CA GLU A 93 6.54 1.66 -9.15
C GLU A 93 7.38 0.60 -9.87
N ALA A 94 8.71 0.70 -9.78
CA ALA A 94 9.63 -0.29 -10.34
C ALA A 94 9.41 -1.69 -9.75
N ARG A 95 9.25 -1.81 -8.43
CA ARG A 95 8.95 -3.08 -7.75
C ARG A 95 7.59 -3.62 -8.18
N SER A 96 6.59 -2.75 -8.27
CA SER A 96 5.23 -3.13 -8.63
C SER A 96 5.12 -3.62 -10.06
N MET A 97 5.78 -2.96 -11.02
CA MET A 97 5.86 -3.42 -12.42
C MET A 97 6.45 -4.83 -12.52
N LYS A 98 7.56 -5.10 -11.82
CA LYS A 98 8.20 -6.44 -11.80
C LYS A 98 7.28 -7.50 -11.21
N GLN A 99 6.58 -7.19 -10.11
CA GLN A 99 5.65 -8.13 -9.48
C GLN A 99 4.43 -8.41 -10.37
N ASN A 100 3.89 -7.37 -11.01
CA ASN A 100 2.75 -7.48 -11.91
C ASN A 100 3.08 -8.32 -13.15
N ALA A 101 4.27 -8.14 -13.75
CA ALA A 101 4.74 -8.96 -14.85
C ALA A 101 4.84 -10.45 -14.48
N ARG A 102 5.42 -10.76 -13.30
CA ARG A 102 5.51 -12.15 -12.78
C ARG A 102 4.15 -12.80 -12.55
N ARG A 103 3.14 -12.03 -12.12
CA ARG A 103 1.77 -12.53 -11.91
C ARG A 103 1.08 -12.85 -13.24
N MET A 104 1.29 -12.03 -14.26
CA MET A 104 0.74 -12.26 -15.61
C MET A 104 1.34 -13.52 -16.25
N ASP A 105 2.64 -13.75 -16.08
CA ASP A 105 3.33 -14.95 -16.57
C ASP A 105 2.76 -16.24 -15.95
N LYS A 106 2.59 -16.27 -14.61
CA LYS A 106 2.00 -17.40 -13.89
C LYS A 106 0.51 -17.61 -14.20
N GLY A 107 -0.23 -16.54 -14.51
CA GLY A 107 -1.65 -16.61 -14.86
C GLY A 107 -1.93 -17.30 -16.20
N LYS A 108 -0.98 -17.28 -17.14
CA LYS A 108 -1.09 -17.96 -18.44
C LYS A 108 -1.03 -19.50 -18.34
N GLY A 109 -0.61 -20.06 -17.20
CA GLY A 109 -0.50 -21.51 -16.99
C GLY A 109 -1.66 -22.18 -16.25
N LYS A 110 -2.67 -21.44 -15.78
CA LYS A 110 -3.81 -21.98 -15.00
C LYS A 110 -5.16 -21.86 -15.73
N GLY A 111 -5.20 -22.24 -17.00
CA GLY A 111 -6.42 -22.25 -17.80
C GLY A 111 -6.64 -23.59 -18.49
N LYS A 112 -7.76 -24.25 -18.10
CA LYS A 112 -8.42 -25.43 -18.71
C LYS A 112 -7.98 -26.80 -18.20
N ASP A 113 -8.68 -27.28 -17.17
CA ASP A 113 -9.27 -28.62 -17.22
C ASP A 113 -10.79 -28.42 -17.21
N PHE A 114 -11.45 -28.99 -18.21
CA PHE A 114 -12.90 -28.98 -18.43
C PHE A 114 -13.61 -30.02 -17.57
#